data_AF-A0AA96EB09-F1
#
_entry.id   AF-A0AA96EB09-F1
#
_cell.length_a   1.000
_cell.length_b   1.000
_cell.length_c   1.000
_cell.angle_alpha   90.00
_cell.angle_beta   90.00
_cell.angle_gamma   90.00
#
_symmetry.space_group_name_H-M   'P 1'
#
loop_
_entity.id
_entity.type
_entity.pdbx_description
1 polymer ?
#
loop_
_entity_poly.entity_id
_entity_poly.type
_entity_poly.pdbx_seq_one_letter_code
_entity_poly.pdbx_strand_id
1 'polypeptide(L)'
;MIWIKRGLALGLLVVLGVAMWLWMTMLSPWFYERPAHIAPIEQRSHQVFVYGTLRFAPVRWVVMHTGGEAQADALKGFTKNGLDLSPAPQGTVQGLLLTVTPQQLSRLDRYERLGVRYRREEVELESGEVAWVYRRLAEQASANAAAPNEQALVGYKRMVLAGSGAPGLPGYHWPAANDATDPCAKTRLFKETS
;
A
#
# COMPACT_ATOMS: atom_id res chain seq x y z
N MET A 1 -31.38 -33.96 18.84
CA MET A 1 -31.47 -33.60 17.40
C MET A 1 -31.88 -32.13 17.15
N ILE A 2 -32.90 -31.59 17.84
CA ILE A 2 -33.34 -30.18 17.67
C ILE A 2 -32.25 -29.16 18.06
N TRP A 3 -31.49 -29.41 19.13
CA TRP A 3 -30.41 -28.54 19.58
C TRP A 3 -29.22 -28.46 18.61
N ILE A 4 -28.89 -29.57 17.94
CA ILE A 4 -27.87 -29.60 16.89
C ILE A 4 -28.34 -28.80 15.68
N LYS A 5 -29.60 -28.98 15.25
CA LYS A 5 -30.20 -28.20 14.15
C LYS A 5 -30.24 -26.70 14.45
N ARG A 6 -30.58 -26.31 15.69
CA ARG A 6 -30.56 -24.91 16.15
C ARG A 6 -29.16 -24.33 16.23
N GLY A 7 -28.19 -25.11 16.71
CA GLY A 7 -26.78 -24.70 16.73
C GLY A 7 -26.22 -24.49 15.32
N LEU A 8 -26.50 -25.40 14.39
CA LEU A 8 -26.14 -25.25 12.98
C LEU A 8 -26.81 -24.04 12.32
N ALA A 9 -28.10 -23.82 12.59
CA ALA A 9 -28.82 -22.67 12.06
C ALA A 9 -28.26 -21.34 12.58
N LEU A 10 -27.91 -21.27 13.87
CA LEU A 10 -27.28 -20.08 14.46
C LEU A 10 -25.89 -19.83 13.86
N GLY A 11 -25.08 -20.88 13.71
CA GLY A 11 -23.78 -20.78 13.06
C GLY A 11 -23.88 -20.27 11.63
N LEU A 12 -24.84 -20.79 10.85
CA LEU A 12 -25.10 -20.32 9.49
C LEU A 12 -25.52 -18.84 9.46
N LEU A 13 -26.40 -18.42 10.38
CA LEU A 13 -26.82 -17.02 10.49
C LEU A 13 -25.63 -16.09 10.79
N VAL A 14 -24.72 -16.50 11.68
CA VAL A 14 -23.51 -15.72 11.99
C VAL A 14 -22.61 -15.62 10.74
N VAL A 15 -22.38 -16.72 10.03
CA VAL A 15 -21.56 -16.71 8.80
C VAL A 15 -22.17 -15.81 7.74
N LEU A 16 -23.49 -15.89 7.52
CA LEU A 16 -24.21 -15.04 6.57
C LEU A 16 -24.16 -13.56 6.98
N GLY A 17 -24.30 -13.26 8.27
CA GLY A 17 -24.19 -11.90 8.79
C GLY A 17 -22.80 -11.30 8.55
N VAL A 18 -21.74 -12.06 8.83
CA VAL A 18 -20.35 -11.64 8.58
C VAL A 18 -20.09 -11.46 7.08
N ALA A 19 -20.56 -12.39 6.24
CA ALA A 19 -20.42 -12.28 4.79
C ALA A 19 -21.14 -11.05 4.24
N MET A 20 -22.36 -10.78 4.69
CA MET A 20 -23.14 -9.60 4.31
C MET A 20 -22.44 -8.30 4.76
N TRP A 21 -21.91 -8.28 5.98
CA TRP A 21 -21.16 -7.14 6.50
C TRP A 21 -19.88 -6.84 5.69
N LEU A 22 -19.09 -7.88 5.38
CA LEU A 22 -17.89 -7.75 4.55
C LEU A 22 -18.24 -7.27 3.13
N TRP A 23 -19.31 -7.80 2.55
CA TRP A 23 -19.83 -7.34 1.26
C TRP A 23 -20.22 -5.86 1.31
N MET A 24 -21.02 -5.46 2.31
CA MET A 24 -21.47 -4.08 2.48
C MET A 24 -20.31 -3.10 2.64
N THR A 25 -19.26 -3.48 3.38
CA THR A 25 -18.16 -2.57 3.72
C THR A 25 -17.06 -2.53 2.66
N MET A 26 -16.83 -3.60 1.89
CA MET A 26 -15.68 -3.68 0.96
C MET A 26 -16.03 -3.77 -0.53
N LEU A 27 -17.17 -4.38 -0.89
CA LEU A 27 -17.52 -4.64 -2.29
C LEU A 27 -18.73 -3.84 -2.77
N SER A 28 -19.54 -3.36 -1.84
CA SER A 28 -20.77 -2.65 -2.11
C SER A 28 -20.57 -1.48 -3.08
N PRO A 29 -21.42 -1.37 -4.11
CA PRO A 29 -21.40 -0.24 -5.04
C PRO A 29 -21.83 1.08 -4.41
N TRP A 30 -22.47 1.06 -3.24
CA TRP A 30 -23.10 2.25 -2.66
C TRP A 30 -22.16 3.11 -1.81
N PHE A 31 -21.06 2.56 -1.29
CA PHE A 31 -20.17 3.27 -0.35
C PHE A 31 -18.86 3.76 -0.98
N TYR A 32 -18.73 3.67 -2.30
CA TYR A 32 -17.58 4.17 -3.02
C TYR A 32 -18.02 4.83 -4.33
N GLU A 33 -17.85 6.15 -4.38
CA GLU A 33 -17.91 6.91 -5.62
C GLU A 33 -16.48 7.11 -6.12
N ARG A 34 -16.23 6.73 -7.38
CA ARG A 34 -14.95 6.99 -8.02
C ARG A 34 -14.77 8.51 -8.12
N PRO A 35 -13.69 9.08 -7.58
CA PRO A 35 -13.41 10.50 -7.75
C PRO A 35 -13.35 10.91 -9.23
N ALA A 36 -14.02 12.01 -9.58
CA ALA A 36 -14.16 12.48 -10.97
C ALA A 36 -12.82 12.86 -11.65
N HIS A 37 -11.76 13.09 -10.87
CA HIS A 37 -10.43 13.45 -11.38
C HIS A 37 -9.63 12.25 -11.92
N ILE A 38 -10.13 11.02 -11.75
CA ILE A 38 -9.46 9.81 -12.22
C ILE A 38 -9.83 9.57 -13.68
N ALA A 39 -8.82 9.33 -14.52
CA ALA A 39 -9.03 9.05 -15.94
C ALA A 39 -10.04 7.90 -16.18
N PRO A 40 -10.91 8.02 -17.20
CA PRO A 40 -11.87 6.97 -17.53
C PRO A 40 -11.14 5.68 -17.93
N ILE A 41 -11.79 4.53 -17.67
CA ILE A 41 -11.27 3.23 -18.11
C ILE A 41 -11.57 3.06 -19.60
N GLU A 42 -10.54 2.77 -20.39
CA GLU A 42 -10.70 2.42 -21.79
C GLU A 42 -11.46 1.09 -21.95
N GLN A 43 -12.29 0.97 -23.00
CA GLN A 43 -13.11 -0.22 -23.27
C GLN A 43 -12.30 -1.35 -23.94
N ARG A 44 -11.18 -1.74 -23.31
CA ARG A 44 -10.29 -2.83 -23.75
C ARG A 44 -9.88 -3.72 -22.59
N SER A 45 -9.22 -4.84 -22.88
CA SER A 45 -8.57 -5.62 -21.83
C SER A 45 -7.36 -4.87 -21.26
N HIS A 46 -7.18 -4.96 -19.95
CA HIS A 46 -6.12 -4.28 -19.23
C HIS A 46 -5.26 -5.30 -18.47
N GLN A 47 -3.96 -5.05 -18.45
CA GLN A 47 -3.01 -5.80 -17.64
C GLN A 47 -2.86 -5.15 -16.26
N VAL A 48 -3.00 -5.94 -15.19
CA VAL A 48 -2.88 -5.47 -13.82
C VAL A 48 -1.93 -6.37 -13.04
N PHE A 49 -0.87 -5.80 -12.49
CA PHE A 49 0.08 -6.50 -11.63
C PHE A 49 -0.34 -6.46 -10.16
N VAL A 50 -0.45 -7.63 -9.53
CA VAL A 50 -0.86 -7.78 -8.12
C VAL A 50 0.19 -8.51 -7.29
N TYR A 51 0.52 -7.94 -6.12
CA TYR A 51 1.57 -8.43 -5.20
C TYR A 51 1.06 -8.70 -3.77
N GLY A 52 -0.24 -8.49 -3.54
CA GLY A 52 -0.92 -8.60 -2.24
C GLY A 52 -2.01 -9.67 -2.19
N THR A 53 -3.13 -9.37 -1.52
CA THR A 53 -4.24 -10.32 -1.30
C THR A 53 -4.93 -10.75 -2.59
N LEU A 54 -4.89 -9.93 -3.64
CA LEU A 54 -5.41 -10.27 -4.97
C LEU A 54 -4.64 -11.44 -5.64
N ARG A 55 -3.53 -11.91 -5.06
CA ARG A 55 -2.87 -13.15 -5.49
C ARG A 55 -3.68 -14.40 -5.17
N PHE A 56 -4.62 -14.33 -4.22
CA PHE A 56 -5.47 -15.46 -3.86
C PHE A 56 -6.70 -15.55 -4.76
N ALA A 57 -6.88 -16.69 -5.42
CA ALA A 57 -8.00 -16.93 -6.34
C ALA A 57 -9.40 -16.69 -5.72
N PRO A 58 -9.68 -17.07 -4.46
CA PRO A 58 -10.98 -16.77 -3.84
C PRO A 58 -11.25 -15.27 -3.72
N VAL A 59 -10.23 -14.47 -3.40
CA VAL A 59 -10.36 -13.00 -3.32
C VAL A 59 -10.66 -12.43 -4.70
N ARG A 60 -9.95 -12.90 -5.74
CA ARG A 60 -10.23 -12.51 -7.13
C ARG A 60 -11.66 -12.85 -7.54
N TRP A 61 -12.14 -14.05 -7.21
CA TRP A 61 -13.50 -14.46 -7.50
C TRP A 61 -14.52 -13.55 -6.81
N VAL A 62 -14.31 -13.23 -5.54
CA VAL A 62 -15.21 -12.32 -4.80
C VAL A 62 -15.21 -10.91 -5.41
N VAL A 63 -14.05 -10.35 -5.75
CA VAL A 63 -13.93 -8.97 -6.26
C VAL A 63 -14.33 -8.86 -7.73
N MET A 64 -13.76 -9.70 -8.59
CA MET A 64 -13.93 -9.62 -10.05
C MET A 64 -15.07 -10.50 -10.57
N HIS A 65 -15.65 -11.36 -9.73
CA HIS A 65 -16.63 -12.41 -10.11
C HIS A 65 -16.04 -13.52 -10.99
N THR A 66 -14.72 -13.60 -11.08
CA THR A 66 -13.98 -14.66 -11.74
C THR A 66 -12.58 -14.80 -11.12
N GLY A 67 -11.99 -15.99 -11.20
CA GLY A 67 -10.58 -16.17 -10.88
C GLY A 67 -9.65 -15.45 -11.86
N GLY A 68 -10.13 -15.16 -13.08
CA GLY A 68 -9.37 -14.51 -14.15
C GLY A 68 -8.23 -15.37 -14.69
N GLU A 69 -7.63 -14.90 -15.78
CA GLU A 69 -6.32 -15.39 -16.21
C GLU A 69 -5.25 -14.69 -15.36
N ALA A 70 -4.45 -15.49 -14.67
CA ALA A 70 -3.40 -15.01 -13.78
C ALA A 70 -2.09 -15.72 -14.13
N GLN A 71 -1.08 -14.95 -14.52
CA GLN A 71 0.25 -15.44 -14.85
C GLN A 71 1.25 -14.98 -13.79
N ALA A 72 2.20 -15.83 -13.42
CA ALA A 72 3.28 -15.41 -12.53
C ALA A 72 4.21 -14.44 -13.26
N ASP A 73 4.53 -13.31 -12.62
CA ASP A 73 5.45 -12.32 -13.14
C ASP A 73 6.09 -11.53 -11.98
N ALA A 74 7.08 -10.72 -12.28
CA ALA A 74 7.86 -9.97 -11.31
C ALA A 74 7.99 -8.48 -11.69
N LEU A 75 8.01 -7.62 -10.69
CA LEU A 75 8.27 -6.19 -10.86
C LEU A 75 9.68 -5.85 -10.38
N LYS A 76 10.52 -5.33 -11.27
CA LYS A 76 11.90 -4.90 -10.99
C LYS A 76 11.96 -3.46 -10.49
N GLY A 77 13.00 -3.14 -9.71
CA GLY A 77 13.24 -1.78 -9.21
C GLY A 77 12.42 -1.42 -7.96
N PHE A 78 11.76 -2.42 -7.35
CA PHE A 78 10.92 -2.22 -6.17
C PHE A 78 11.18 -3.30 -5.11
N THR A 79 10.89 -2.95 -3.86
CA THR A 79 10.79 -3.91 -2.76
C THR A 79 9.45 -3.75 -2.05
N LYS A 80 8.96 -4.85 -1.49
CA LYS A 80 7.69 -4.88 -0.75
C LYS A 80 7.93 -4.58 0.71
N ASN A 81 7.36 -3.48 1.19
CA ASN A 81 7.37 -3.08 2.60
C ASN A 81 5.95 -3.19 3.16
N GLY A 82 5.62 -4.37 3.69
CA GLY A 82 4.27 -4.66 4.20
C GLY A 82 3.20 -4.64 3.09
N LEU A 83 2.32 -3.63 3.13
CA LEU A 83 1.23 -3.43 2.16
C LEU A 83 1.56 -2.38 1.07
N ASP A 84 2.82 -1.94 0.99
CA ASP A 84 3.26 -0.91 0.04
C ASP A 84 4.52 -1.31 -0.74
N LEU A 85 4.81 -0.56 -1.80
CA LEU A 85 5.99 -0.70 -2.65
C LEU A 85 6.92 0.50 -2.50
N SER A 86 8.15 0.22 -2.07
CA SER A 86 9.22 1.21 -2.01
C SER A 86 10.20 1.02 -3.17
N PRO A 87 10.70 2.10 -3.78
CA PRO A 87 11.74 2.01 -4.80
C PRO A 87 12.98 1.32 -4.23
N ALA A 88 13.50 0.34 -4.97
CA ALA A 88 14.72 -0.37 -4.64
C ALA A 88 15.36 -0.83 -5.96
N PRO A 89 16.42 -0.17 -6.46
CA PRO A 89 16.95 -0.41 -7.82
C PRO A 89 17.32 -1.86 -8.12
N GLN A 90 17.76 -2.61 -7.10
CA GLN A 90 18.12 -4.03 -7.19
C GLN A 90 17.02 -4.97 -6.64
N GLY A 91 15.87 -4.42 -6.27
CA GLY A 91 14.76 -5.15 -5.71
C GLY A 91 13.87 -5.75 -6.78
N THR A 92 13.31 -6.92 -6.48
CA THR A 92 12.31 -7.59 -7.32
C THR A 92 11.14 -8.03 -6.46
N VAL A 93 9.91 -7.71 -6.89
CA VAL A 93 8.68 -8.12 -6.22
C VAL A 93 7.96 -9.17 -7.06
N GLN A 94 7.81 -10.36 -6.49
CA GLN A 94 7.06 -11.45 -7.12
C GLN A 94 5.55 -11.26 -6.94
N GLY A 95 4.81 -11.40 -8.04
CA GLY A 95 3.37 -11.18 -8.08
C GLY A 95 2.66 -12.04 -9.11
N LEU A 96 1.48 -11.57 -9.52
CA LEU A 96 0.73 -12.12 -10.64
C LEU A 96 0.34 -10.98 -11.57
N LEU A 97 0.42 -11.24 -12.87
CA LEU A 97 -0.16 -10.45 -13.93
C LEU A 97 -1.58 -10.95 -14.21
N LEU A 98 -2.55 -10.05 -14.16
CA LEU A 98 -3.97 -10.34 -14.40
C LEU A 98 -4.43 -9.65 -15.68
N THR A 99 -5.08 -10.41 -16.56
CA THR A 99 -5.82 -9.87 -17.70
C THR A 99 -7.26 -9.59 -17.28
N VAL A 100 -7.68 -8.32 -17.29
CA VAL A 100 -8.99 -7.91 -16.78
C VAL A 100 -9.78 -7.09 -17.79
N THR A 101 -11.10 -7.27 -17.80
CA THR A 101 -12.03 -6.46 -18.58
C THR A 101 -12.23 -5.07 -17.95
N PRO A 102 -12.79 -4.08 -18.68
CA PRO A 102 -13.08 -2.76 -18.14
C PRO A 102 -13.95 -2.79 -16.88
N GLN A 103 -14.95 -3.68 -16.86
CA GLN A 103 -15.84 -3.85 -15.70
C GLN A 103 -15.10 -4.45 -14.50
N GLN A 104 -14.20 -5.41 -14.74
CA GLN A 104 -13.38 -6.00 -13.68
C GLN A 104 -12.38 -4.99 -13.13
N LEU A 105 -11.74 -4.20 -14.00
CA LEU A 105 -10.86 -3.11 -13.59
C LEU A 105 -11.60 -2.09 -12.72
N SER A 106 -12.84 -1.72 -13.08
CA SER A 106 -13.66 -0.84 -12.24
C SER A 106 -13.99 -1.42 -10.87
N ARG A 107 -14.12 -2.75 -10.75
CA ARG A 107 -14.35 -3.43 -9.46
C ARG A 107 -13.07 -3.45 -8.62
N LEU A 108 -11.92 -3.67 -9.26
CA LEU A 108 -10.62 -3.57 -8.60
C LEU A 108 -10.37 -2.16 -8.07
N ASP A 109 -10.62 -1.13 -8.89
CA ASP A 109 -10.49 0.27 -8.48
C ASP A 109 -11.36 0.60 -7.25
N ARG A 110 -12.52 -0.05 -7.11
CA ARG A 110 -13.38 0.08 -5.93
C ARG A 110 -12.80 -0.64 -4.71
N TYR A 111 -12.38 -1.90 -4.88
CA TYR A 111 -11.79 -2.70 -3.82
C TYR A 111 -10.54 -2.04 -3.24
N GLU A 112 -9.68 -1.48 -4.10
CA GLU A 112 -8.48 -0.74 -3.71
C GLU A 112 -8.76 0.72 -3.33
N ARG A 113 -10.00 1.21 -3.48
CA ARG A 113 -10.40 2.60 -3.21
C ARG A 113 -9.48 3.63 -3.89
N LEU A 114 -9.37 3.51 -5.20
CA LEU A 114 -8.54 4.35 -6.07
C LEU A 114 -8.83 5.85 -5.84
N GLY A 115 -7.77 6.66 -5.72
CA GLY A 115 -7.84 8.09 -5.43
C GLY A 115 -8.05 8.45 -3.94
N VAL A 116 -8.38 7.48 -3.08
CA VAL A 116 -8.48 7.71 -1.62
C VAL A 116 -7.29 7.11 -0.89
N ARG A 117 -6.92 5.86 -1.23
CA ARG A 117 -5.84 5.13 -0.55
C ARG A 117 -4.71 4.74 -1.50
N TYR A 118 -5.06 4.43 -2.74
CA TYR A 118 -4.12 4.01 -3.77
C TYR A 118 -4.26 4.85 -5.04
N ARG A 119 -3.19 4.92 -5.82
CA ARG A 119 -3.15 5.41 -7.21
C ARG A 119 -2.72 4.28 -8.13
N ARG A 120 -3.04 4.43 -9.42
CA ARG A 120 -2.64 3.50 -10.48
C ARG A 120 -1.42 4.05 -11.19
N GLU A 121 -0.40 3.23 -11.38
CA GLU A 121 0.86 3.58 -12.04
C GLU A 121 1.16 2.51 -13.08
N GLU A 122 1.55 2.90 -14.29
CA GLU A 122 2.01 1.94 -15.30
C GLU A 122 3.44 1.54 -14.98
N VAL A 123 3.70 0.24 -15.01
CA VAL A 123 5.02 -0.34 -14.78
C VAL A 123 5.31 -1.39 -15.83
N GLU A 124 6.59 -1.52 -16.16
CA GLU A 124 7.09 -2.62 -16.97
C GLU A 124 7.49 -3.77 -16.06
N LEU A 125 7.04 -4.98 -16.41
CA LEU A 125 7.33 -6.21 -15.67
C LEU A 125 8.60 -6.88 -16.20
N GLU A 126 9.08 -7.90 -15.49
CA GLU A 126 10.25 -8.66 -15.89
C GLU A 126 10.06 -9.38 -17.24
N SER A 127 8.83 -9.75 -17.58
CA SER A 127 8.44 -10.28 -18.89
C SER A 127 8.55 -9.26 -20.05
N GLY A 128 8.68 -7.96 -19.74
CA GLY A 128 8.56 -6.86 -20.71
C GLY A 128 7.12 -6.41 -20.97
N GLU A 129 6.13 -7.02 -20.32
CA GLU A 129 4.74 -6.54 -20.39
C GLU A 129 4.54 -5.26 -19.58
N VAL A 130 3.72 -4.36 -20.10
CA VAL A 130 3.30 -3.14 -19.39
C VAL A 130 1.99 -3.42 -18.67
N ALA A 131 1.98 -3.19 -17.36
CA ALA A 131 0.84 -3.44 -16.50
C ALA A 131 0.58 -2.29 -15.53
N TRP A 132 -0.67 -2.18 -15.09
CA TRP A 132 -1.05 -1.27 -14.01
C TRP A 132 -0.71 -1.88 -12.66
N VAL A 133 -0.06 -1.11 -11.78
CA VAL A 133 0.13 -1.45 -10.38
C VAL A 133 -0.57 -0.44 -9.46
N TYR A 134 -1.12 -0.91 -8.35
CA TYR A 134 -1.67 -0.05 -7.31
C TYR A 134 -0.60 0.28 -6.27
N ARG A 135 -0.37 1.58 -6.05
CA ARG A 135 0.56 2.12 -5.05
C ARG A 135 -0.13 3.07 -4.11
N ARG A 136 0.29 3.12 -2.85
CA ARG A 136 -0.34 4.02 -1.88
C ARG A 136 -0.02 5.48 -2.20
N LEU A 137 -0.92 6.38 -1.84
CA LEU A 137 -0.67 7.83 -1.95
C LEU A 137 0.46 8.25 -0.99
N ALA A 138 1.33 9.15 -1.44
CA ALA A 138 2.62 9.46 -0.82
C ALA A 138 2.55 9.87 0.65
N GLU A 139 1.52 10.64 1.07
CA GLU A 139 1.32 11.00 2.49
C GLU A 139 1.25 9.77 3.40
N GLN A 140 0.61 8.69 2.92
CA GLN A 140 0.50 7.45 3.68
C GLN A 140 1.75 6.58 3.53
N ALA A 141 2.41 6.59 2.37
CA ALA A 141 3.64 5.85 2.15
C ALA A 141 4.76 6.38 3.07
N SER A 142 4.92 7.71 3.15
CA SER A 142 5.90 8.37 4.02
C SER A 142 5.62 8.14 5.50
N ALA A 143 4.35 8.15 5.94
CA ALA A 143 3.99 7.85 7.32
C ALA A 143 4.32 6.41 7.74
N ASN A 144 4.21 5.43 6.83
CA ASN A 144 4.56 4.04 7.10
C ASN A 144 6.06 3.74 6.94
N ALA A 145 6.76 4.48 6.07
CA ALA A 145 8.22 4.40 5.94
C ALA A 145 8.95 5.10 7.10
N ALA A 146 8.36 6.17 7.65
CA ALA A 146 8.91 6.92 8.77
C ALA A 146 8.56 6.33 10.15
N ALA A 147 7.61 5.38 10.24
CA ALA A 147 7.35 4.64 11.46
C ALA A 147 8.48 3.62 11.65
N PRO A 148 9.46 3.86 12.53
CA PRO A 148 10.41 2.83 12.86
C PRO A 148 9.58 1.77 13.59
N ASN A 149 9.75 0.51 13.23
CA ASN A 149 9.29 -0.62 14.04
C ASN A 149 9.55 -0.28 15.52
N GLU A 150 8.51 -0.23 16.36
CA GLU A 150 8.67 0.08 17.80
C GLU A 150 9.72 -0.82 18.45
N GLN A 151 9.94 -2.02 17.90
CA GLN A 151 11.00 -2.95 18.26
C GLN A 151 12.43 -2.41 18.02
N ALA A 152 12.71 -1.67 16.93
CA ALA A 152 14.01 -1.01 16.77
C ALA A 152 14.14 0.25 17.62
N LEU A 153 13.04 0.97 17.91
CA LEU A 153 13.07 2.08 18.86
C LEU A 153 13.34 1.59 20.29
N VAL A 154 12.80 0.43 20.69
CA VAL A 154 13.14 -0.22 21.97
C VAL A 154 14.61 -0.65 21.98
N GLY A 155 15.12 -1.21 20.87
CA GLY A 155 16.54 -1.56 20.73
C GLY A 155 17.47 -0.35 20.81
N TYR A 156 17.16 0.72 20.08
CA TYR A 156 17.92 1.97 20.07
C TYR A 156 17.86 2.68 21.42
N LYS A 157 16.67 2.78 22.03
CA LYS A 157 16.51 3.38 23.37
C LYS A 157 17.27 2.58 24.43
N ARG A 158 17.30 1.25 24.33
CA ARG A 158 18.09 0.39 25.23
C ARG A 158 19.59 0.53 25.00
N MET A 159 20.03 0.73 23.76
CA MET A 159 21.43 0.92 23.41
C MET A 159 21.96 2.31 23.80
N VAL A 160 21.17 3.36 23.59
CA VAL A 160 21.48 4.74 24.02
C VAL A 160 21.50 4.87 25.54
N LEU A 161 20.56 4.21 26.25
CA LEU A 161 20.57 4.19 27.72
C LEU A 161 21.68 3.30 28.31
N ALA A 162 22.26 2.39 27.52
CA ALA A 162 23.37 1.52 27.93
C ALA A 162 24.76 2.13 27.69
N GLY A 163 24.86 3.37 27.18
CA GLY A 163 26.11 4.10 27.05
C GLY A 163 27.09 3.57 26.00
N SER A 164 26.67 2.66 25.11
CA SER A 164 27.49 2.20 24.00
C SER A 164 27.32 3.15 22.80
N GLY A 165 28.40 3.83 22.41
CA GLY A 165 28.41 4.74 21.27
C GLY A 165 27.86 4.09 20.00
N ALA A 166 26.92 4.77 19.35
CA ALA A 166 26.29 4.27 18.14
C ALA A 166 27.31 4.22 16.97
N PRO A 167 27.42 3.12 16.22
CA PRO A 167 28.10 3.17 14.93
C PRO A 167 27.25 4.02 13.98
N GLY A 168 27.87 5.07 13.41
CA GLY A 168 27.23 5.91 12.42
C GLY A 168 26.71 5.06 11.25
N LEU A 169 25.43 5.24 10.91
CA LEU A 169 24.86 4.64 9.70
C LEU A 169 25.55 5.26 8.48
N PRO A 170 26.15 4.47 7.56
CA PRO A 170 26.75 5.01 6.36
C PRO A 170 25.66 5.55 5.44
N GLY A 171 25.71 6.85 5.12
CA GLY A 171 24.89 7.49 4.08
C GLY A 171 23.88 8.55 4.54
N TYR A 172 23.77 8.84 5.83
CA TYR A 172 22.95 9.97 6.32
C TYR A 172 23.84 11.08 6.89
N HIS A 173 24.07 12.14 6.13
CA HIS A 173 24.56 13.41 6.65
C HIS A 173 23.34 14.23 7.10
N TRP A 174 22.97 14.14 8.37
CA TRP A 174 22.16 15.19 8.98
C TRP A 174 23.05 16.43 9.16
N PRO A 175 22.61 17.65 8.78
CA PRO A 175 23.28 18.86 9.23
C PRO A 175 23.33 18.84 10.76
N ALA A 176 24.52 19.05 11.32
CA ALA A 176 24.73 19.10 12.76
C ALA A 176 23.75 20.12 13.35
N ALA A 177 22.93 19.66 14.30
CA ALA A 177 22.05 20.50 15.09
C ALA A 177 22.91 21.30 16.09
N ASN A 178 23.60 22.31 15.58
CA ASN A 178 24.26 23.31 16.40
C ASN A 178 23.64 24.68 16.05
N ASP A 179 23.13 25.32 17.09
CA ASP A 179 22.76 26.74 17.19
C ASP A 179 21.51 27.22 16.44
N ALA A 180 20.37 27.24 17.17
CA ALA A 180 19.57 28.46 17.34
C ALA A 180 18.32 28.22 18.21
N THR A 181 18.51 27.82 19.47
CA THR A 181 17.63 28.29 20.55
C THR A 181 18.23 29.57 21.11
N ASP A 182 18.15 30.67 20.35
CA ASP A 182 18.39 32.01 20.88
C ASP A 182 17.40 33.00 20.21
N PRO A 183 16.39 33.50 20.93
CA PRO A 183 15.43 34.45 20.37
C PRO A 183 15.93 35.90 20.26
N CYS A 184 17.22 36.22 20.52
CA CYS A 184 17.67 37.61 20.58
C CYS A 184 18.58 38.12 19.44
N ALA A 185 18.93 37.32 18.43
CA ALA A 185 19.90 37.72 17.39
C ALA A 185 19.27 38.15 16.03
N LYS A 186 18.04 38.69 16.03
CA LYS A 186 17.58 39.53 14.91
C LYS A 186 18.29 40.88 15.06
N THR A 187 18.85 41.40 13.96
CA THR A 187 19.49 42.73 13.84
C THR A 187 21.03 42.75 13.95
N ARG A 188 21.72 42.02 13.07
CA ARG A 188 23.01 42.48 12.53
C ARG A 188 23.43 41.60 11.36
N LEU A 189 23.15 42.04 10.14
CA LEU A 189 23.85 41.69 8.89
C LEU A 189 23.21 42.49 7.75
N PHE A 190 23.21 43.82 7.91
CA PHE A 190 22.86 44.78 6.85
C PHE A 190 23.65 46.07 7.10
N LYS A 191 24.96 46.02 6.88
CA LYS A 191 26.00 47.09 6.84
C LYS A 191 27.32 46.43 7.23
N GLU A 192 28.26 46.23 6.33
CA GLU A 192 29.42 47.08 5.96
C GLU A 192 30.37 46.05 5.29
N THR A 193 31.14 46.27 4.22
CA THR A 193 31.80 47.45 3.67
C THR A 193 32.38 47.07 2.31
N SER A 194 32.26 47.98 1.34
CA SER A 194 33.40 48.36 0.48
C SER A 194 34.41 49.15 1.31
#